data_AF-A0A537XVI6-F1
#
_entry.id   AF-A0A537XVI6-F1
#
_cell.length_a   1.000
_cell.length_b   1.000
_cell.length_c   1.000
_cell.angle_alpha   90.00
_cell.angle_beta   90.00
_cell.angle_gamma   90.00
#
_symmetry.space_group_name_H-M   'P 1'
#
loop_
_entity.id
_entity.type
_entity.pdbx_description
1 polymer ?
#
loop_
_entity_poly.entity_id
_entity_poly.type
_entity_poly.pdbx_seq_one_letter_code
_entity_poly.pdbx_strand_id
1 'polypeptide(L)'
;RYDLIPNLVETVKGYAAHERGVFEEVTRARAAAVSATGTPAEQAAAEGPFVAALRQLFAVAENYPDLKANQNFLALQSELSNTEDRLQTARRFYNANVREFNRRVQSFPSNILARSFGFKVEQFFEVEETLREAGPPQVSFAPGSPSVSFGAPGGSSASPPPTGGLPPPPPPPPGEPAPPAGSAP
;
A
#
# COMPACT_ATOMS: atom_id res chain seq x y z
N ARG A 1 -10.88 -11.86 -16.59
CA ARG A 1 -11.42 -11.84 -15.20
C ARG A 1 -12.47 -10.77 -14.96
N TYR A 2 -12.33 -9.56 -15.52
CA TYR A 2 -13.32 -8.51 -15.34
C TYR A 2 -14.73 -8.89 -15.80
N ASP A 3 -14.84 -9.81 -16.77
CA ASP A 3 -16.12 -10.30 -17.30
C ASP A 3 -16.89 -11.18 -16.31
N LEU A 4 -16.20 -11.75 -15.32
CA LEU A 4 -16.82 -12.57 -14.28
C LEU A 4 -17.43 -11.73 -13.15
N ILE A 5 -17.01 -10.47 -13.02
CA ILE A 5 -17.39 -9.59 -11.91
C ILE A 5 -18.88 -9.25 -11.90
N PRO A 6 -19.55 -8.91 -13.03
CA PRO A 6 -20.99 -8.70 -13.02
C PRO A 6 -21.75 -9.92 -12.48
N ASN A 7 -21.38 -11.13 -12.92
CA ASN A 7 -22.01 -12.36 -12.46
C ASN A 7 -21.75 -12.64 -10.97
N LEU A 8 -20.52 -12.39 -10.50
CA LEU A 8 -20.19 -12.48 -9.08
C LEU A 8 -21.03 -11.50 -8.24
N VAL A 9 -21.11 -10.25 -8.66
CA VAL A 9 -21.87 -9.20 -7.96
C VAL A 9 -23.36 -9.55 -7.90
N GLU A 10 -23.95 -10.02 -9.00
CA GLU A 10 -25.35 -10.45 -9.01
C GLU A 10 -25.58 -11.66 -8.10
N THR A 11 -24.65 -12.62 -8.08
CA THR A 11 -24.71 -13.78 -7.17
C THR A 11 -24.68 -13.34 -5.70
N VAL A 12 -23.78 -12.42 -5.32
CA VAL A 12 -23.68 -11.93 -3.94
C VAL A 12 -24.89 -11.06 -3.57
N LYS A 13 -25.38 -10.21 -4.47
CA LYS A 13 -26.58 -9.38 -4.25
C LYS A 13 -27.82 -10.21 -3.91
N GLY A 14 -27.96 -11.41 -4.47
CA GLY A 14 -29.07 -12.31 -4.17
C GLY A 14 -29.17 -12.71 -2.69
N TYR A 15 -28.06 -12.63 -1.95
CA TYR A 15 -27.98 -12.99 -0.53
C TYR A 15 -27.70 -11.78 0.38
N ALA A 16 -26.95 -10.79 -0.12
CA ALA A 16 -26.42 -9.66 0.65
C ALA A 16 -26.86 -8.30 0.08
N ALA A 17 -28.16 -8.10 -0.14
CA ALA A 17 -28.70 -6.91 -0.80
C ALA A 17 -28.42 -5.57 -0.07
N HIS A 18 -28.10 -5.60 1.22
CA HIS A 18 -27.82 -4.42 2.03
C HIS A 18 -26.37 -3.89 1.86
N GLU A 19 -25.49 -4.65 1.22
CA GLU A 19 -24.05 -4.36 1.07
C GLU A 19 -23.75 -3.46 -0.15
N ARG A 20 -24.56 -2.42 -0.34
CA ARG A 20 -24.50 -1.55 -1.53
C ARG A 20 -23.14 -0.89 -1.72
N GLY A 21 -22.53 -0.41 -0.63
CA GLY A 21 -21.22 0.25 -0.69
C GLY A 21 -20.12 -0.67 -1.25
N VAL A 22 -20.17 -1.96 -0.91
CA VAL A 22 -19.22 -2.96 -1.40
C VAL A 22 -19.42 -3.20 -2.90
N PHE A 23 -20.66 -3.32 -3.36
CA PHE A 23 -20.95 -3.49 -4.78
C PHE A 23 -20.55 -2.28 -5.63
N GLU A 24 -20.80 -1.07 -5.11
CA GLU A 24 -20.38 0.18 -5.75
C GLU A 24 -18.85 0.26 -5.86
N GLU A 25 -18.14 -0.09 -4.79
CA GLU A 25 -16.68 -0.11 -4.77
C GLU A 25 -16.10 -1.10 -5.78
N VAL A 26 -16.61 -2.33 -5.82
CA VAL A 26 -16.19 -3.35 -6.79
C VAL A 26 -16.46 -2.90 -8.23
N THR A 27 -17.64 -2.31 -8.47
CA THR A 27 -18.02 -1.84 -9.81
C THR A 27 -17.12 -0.69 -10.28
N ARG A 28 -16.86 0.28 -9.40
CA ARG A 28 -15.96 1.41 -9.66
C ARG A 28 -14.52 0.94 -9.87
N ALA A 29 -14.02 0.06 -9.02
CA ALA A 29 -12.65 -0.46 -9.12
C ALA A 29 -12.47 -1.28 -10.41
N ARG A 30 -13.46 -2.10 -10.78
CA ARG A 30 -13.49 -2.78 -12.07
C ARG A 30 -13.44 -1.79 -13.24
N ALA A 31 -14.27 -0.75 -13.21
CA ALA A 31 -14.29 0.25 -14.28
C ALA A 31 -12.93 0.93 -14.45
N ALA A 32 -12.29 1.34 -13.34
CA ALA A 32 -10.95 1.90 -13.35
C ALA A 32 -9.91 0.93 -13.95
N ALA A 33 -9.94 -0.34 -13.51
CA ALA A 33 -9.02 -1.37 -13.96
C ALA A 33 -9.20 -1.75 -15.44
N VAL A 34 -10.43 -1.69 -15.97
CA VAL A 34 -10.72 -1.88 -17.40
C VAL A 34 -10.28 -0.66 -18.23
N SER A 35 -10.43 0.55 -17.70
CA SER A 35 -10.04 1.78 -18.41
C SER A 35 -8.53 2.01 -18.46
N ALA A 36 -7.76 1.37 -17.59
CA ALA A 36 -6.31 1.49 -17.57
C ALA A 36 -5.69 0.69 -18.73
N THR A 37 -5.48 1.35 -19.87
CA THR A 37 -4.85 0.76 -21.07
C THR A 37 -3.50 1.37 -21.41
N GLY A 38 -2.98 2.25 -20.54
CA GLY A 38 -1.71 2.96 -20.71
C GLY A 38 -0.49 2.11 -20.36
N THR A 39 0.51 2.74 -19.75
CA THR A 39 1.78 2.11 -19.37
C THR A 39 1.59 0.95 -18.39
N PRO A 40 2.54 -0.01 -18.32
CA PRO A 40 2.53 -1.09 -17.33
C PRO A 40 2.36 -0.58 -15.88
N ALA A 41 2.93 0.58 -15.55
CA ALA A 41 2.80 1.21 -14.25
C ALA A 41 1.38 1.72 -13.98
N GLU A 42 0.75 2.40 -14.96
CA GLU A 42 -0.64 2.85 -14.86
C GLU A 42 -1.61 1.67 -14.73
N GLN A 43 -1.37 0.60 -15.49
CA GLN A 43 -2.14 -0.63 -15.37
C GLN A 43 -1.97 -1.25 -13.97
N ALA A 44 -0.73 -1.36 -13.47
CA ALA A 44 -0.47 -1.87 -12.12
C ALA A 44 -1.15 -1.05 -11.01
N ALA A 45 -1.19 0.28 -11.15
CA ALA A 45 -1.82 1.17 -10.19
C ALA A 45 -3.33 0.98 -10.12
N ALA A 46 -4.01 0.79 -11.26
CA ALA A 46 -5.45 0.57 -11.31
C ALA A 46 -5.89 -0.79 -10.75
N GLU A 47 -4.98 -1.75 -10.71
CA GLU A 47 -5.25 -3.13 -10.29
C GLU A 47 -5.25 -3.34 -8.78
N GLY A 48 -4.44 -2.57 -8.05
CA GLY A 48 -4.39 -2.63 -6.58
C GLY A 48 -5.76 -2.42 -5.92
N PRO A 49 -6.46 -1.32 -6.24
CA PRO A 49 -7.81 -1.05 -5.73
C PRO A 49 -8.83 -2.14 -6.13
N PHE A 50 -8.71 -2.71 -7.33
CA PHE A 50 -9.59 -3.79 -7.78
C PHE A 50 -9.41 -5.05 -6.93
N VAL A 51 -8.18 -5.47 -6.68
CA VAL A 51 -7.89 -6.62 -5.80
C VAL A 51 -8.35 -6.34 -4.37
N ALA A 52 -8.18 -5.13 -3.86
CA ALA A 52 -8.67 -4.74 -2.54
C ALA A 52 -10.20 -4.84 -2.42
N ALA A 53 -10.93 -4.30 -3.41
CA ALA A 53 -12.38 -4.38 -3.46
C ALA A 53 -12.91 -5.83 -3.50
N LEU A 54 -12.23 -6.71 -4.25
CA LEU A 54 -12.57 -8.14 -4.27
C LEU A 54 -12.36 -8.82 -2.92
N ARG A 55 -11.28 -8.50 -2.20
CA ARG A 55 -11.06 -9.03 -0.84
C ARG A 55 -12.17 -8.61 0.11
N GLN A 56 -12.62 -7.35 0.03
CA GLN A 56 -13.73 -6.87 0.84
C GLN A 56 -15.05 -7.56 0.49
N LEU A 57 -15.33 -7.77 -0.81
CA LEU A 57 -16.49 -8.54 -1.24
C LEU A 57 -16.49 -9.98 -0.70
N PHE A 58 -15.33 -10.64 -0.72
CA PHE A 58 -15.22 -12.00 -0.16
C PHE A 58 -15.32 -12.01 1.36
N ALA A 59 -14.78 -11.02 2.06
CA ALA A 59 -14.97 -10.87 3.51
C ALA A 59 -16.44 -10.68 3.89
N VAL A 60 -17.18 -9.89 3.11
CA VAL A 60 -18.63 -9.74 3.28
C VAL A 60 -19.35 -11.06 3.07
N ALA A 61 -18.97 -11.83 2.05
CA ALA A 61 -19.56 -13.15 1.79
C ALA A 61 -19.36 -14.16 2.93
N GLU A 62 -18.34 -14.00 3.78
CA GLU A 62 -18.14 -14.86 4.97
C GLU A 62 -19.26 -14.71 6.00
N ASN A 63 -19.94 -13.56 6.03
CA ASN A 63 -21.07 -13.31 6.92
C ASN A 63 -22.37 -13.99 6.46
N TYR A 64 -22.39 -14.60 5.27
CA TYR A 64 -23.57 -15.22 4.67
C TYR A 64 -23.33 -16.71 4.40
N PRO A 65 -23.67 -17.61 5.34
CA PRO A 65 -23.39 -19.05 5.21
C PRO A 65 -23.98 -19.70 3.95
N ASP A 66 -25.19 -19.31 3.55
CA ASP A 66 -25.85 -19.85 2.36
C ASP A 66 -25.13 -19.45 1.07
N LEU A 67 -24.58 -18.24 1.02
CA LEU A 67 -23.76 -17.77 -0.10
C LEU A 67 -22.40 -18.48 -0.11
N LYS A 68 -21.78 -18.67 1.06
CA LYS A 68 -20.52 -19.40 1.20
C LYS A 68 -20.63 -20.86 0.74
N ALA A 69 -21.80 -21.47 0.92
CA ALA A 69 -22.11 -22.82 0.43
C ALA A 69 -22.59 -22.86 -1.03
N ASN A 70 -22.78 -21.71 -1.69
CA ASN A 70 -23.27 -21.66 -3.05
C ASN A 70 -22.18 -22.10 -4.05
N GLN A 71 -22.45 -23.17 -4.79
CA GLN A 71 -21.49 -23.75 -5.74
C GLN A 71 -21.09 -22.80 -6.88
N ASN A 72 -22.02 -21.96 -7.36
CA ASN A 72 -21.71 -20.98 -8.41
C ASN A 72 -20.76 -19.89 -7.87
N PHE A 73 -20.99 -19.42 -6.64
CA PHE A 73 -20.12 -18.47 -5.98
C PHE A 73 -18.72 -19.04 -5.76
N LEU A 74 -18.60 -20.27 -5.23
CA LEU A 74 -17.31 -20.94 -5.03
C LEU A 74 -16.55 -21.16 -6.34
N ALA A 75 -17.25 -21.52 -7.42
CA ALA A 75 -16.64 -21.65 -8.74
C ALA A 75 -16.09 -20.31 -9.26
N LEU A 76 -16.87 -19.22 -9.13
CA LEU A 76 -16.44 -17.88 -9.54
C LEU A 76 -15.27 -17.36 -8.68
N GLN A 77 -15.32 -17.58 -7.37
CA GLN A 77 -14.23 -17.23 -6.45
C GLN A 77 -12.93 -17.96 -6.83
N SER A 78 -13.02 -19.27 -7.08
CA SER A 78 -11.87 -20.09 -7.50
C SER A 78 -11.27 -19.59 -8.83
N GLU A 79 -12.10 -19.34 -9.84
CA GLU A 79 -11.63 -18.84 -11.14
C GLU A 79 -10.96 -17.46 -11.02
N LEU A 80 -11.51 -16.58 -10.18
CA LEU A 80 -10.92 -15.27 -9.91
C LEU A 80 -9.58 -15.39 -9.18
N SER A 81 -9.48 -16.24 -8.15
CA SER A 81 -8.22 -16.49 -7.44
C SER A 81 -7.16 -17.06 -8.38
N ASN A 82 -7.51 -18.07 -9.17
CA ASN A 82 -6.60 -18.68 -10.14
C ASN A 82 -6.12 -17.66 -11.18
N THR A 83 -7.02 -16.78 -11.64
CA THR A 83 -6.63 -15.74 -12.60
C THR A 83 -5.73 -14.69 -11.96
N GLU A 84 -5.97 -14.33 -10.69
CA GLU A 84 -5.11 -13.40 -9.95
C GLU A 84 -3.71 -13.99 -9.72
N ASP A 85 -3.61 -15.26 -9.34
CA ASP A 85 -2.32 -15.93 -9.17
C ASP A 85 -1.51 -16.01 -10.47
N ARG A 86 -2.20 -16.29 -11.59
CA ARG A 86 -1.60 -16.23 -12.94
C ARG A 86 -1.13 -14.83 -13.28
N LEU A 87 -1.92 -13.80 -12.97
CA LEU A 87 -1.56 -12.41 -13.21
C LEU A 87 -0.34 -11.99 -12.38
N GLN A 88 -0.32 -12.29 -11.08
CA GLN A 88 0.81 -12.01 -10.20
C GLN A 88 2.08 -12.70 -10.67
N THR A 89 1.96 -13.94 -11.13
CA THR A 89 3.08 -14.68 -11.73
C THR A 89 3.56 -14.02 -13.02
N ALA A 90 2.65 -13.61 -13.90
CA ALA A 90 2.98 -12.90 -15.14
C ALA A 90 3.67 -11.57 -14.85
N ARG A 91 3.24 -10.82 -13.82
CA ARG A 91 3.88 -9.56 -13.38
C ARG A 91 5.32 -9.80 -12.92
N ARG A 92 5.52 -10.77 -12.02
CA ARG A 92 6.86 -11.15 -11.56
C ARG A 92 7.77 -11.56 -12.71
N PHE A 93 7.23 -12.34 -13.66
CA PHE A 93 7.97 -12.78 -14.84
C PHE A 93 8.34 -11.62 -15.76
N TYR A 94 7.39 -10.72 -16.04
CA TYR A 94 7.65 -9.49 -16.80
C TYR A 94 8.74 -8.64 -16.13
N ASN A 95 8.63 -8.39 -14.82
CA ASN A 95 9.62 -7.61 -14.08
C ASN A 95 11.00 -8.27 -14.08
N ALA A 96 11.07 -9.60 -13.98
CA ALA A 96 12.33 -10.32 -14.10
C ALA A 96 12.99 -10.13 -15.47
N ASN A 97 12.20 -10.21 -16.55
CA ASN A 97 12.69 -10.01 -17.91
C ASN A 97 13.11 -8.56 -18.17
N VAL A 98 12.30 -7.58 -17.75
CA VAL A 98 12.63 -6.15 -17.84
C VAL A 98 13.90 -5.83 -17.07
N ARG A 99 14.09 -6.42 -15.88
CA ARG A 99 15.31 -6.23 -15.09
C ARG A 99 16.55 -6.73 -15.83
N GLU A 100 16.48 -7.93 -16.38
CA GLU A 100 17.59 -8.52 -17.15
C GLU A 100 17.87 -7.72 -18.43
N PHE A 101 16.82 -7.32 -19.14
CA PHE A 101 16.92 -6.49 -20.33
C PHE A 101 17.55 -5.13 -20.01
N ASN A 102 17.05 -4.41 -19.01
CA ASN A 102 17.57 -3.12 -18.58
C ASN A 102 19.03 -3.21 -18.12
N ARG A 103 19.39 -4.28 -17.40
CA ARG A 103 20.78 -4.57 -17.01
C ARG A 103 21.66 -4.66 -18.24
N ARG A 104 21.27 -5.41 -19.27
CA ARG A 104 22.03 -5.55 -20.52
C ARG A 104 22.15 -4.23 -21.28
N VAL A 105 21.05 -3.48 -21.39
CA VAL A 105 21.04 -2.15 -22.04
C VAL A 105 21.98 -1.16 -21.35
N GLN A 106 22.18 -1.28 -20.04
CA GLN A 106 23.04 -0.38 -19.27
C GLN A 106 24.48 -0.88 -19.10
N SER A 107 24.71 -2.19 -19.16
CA SER A 107 26.03 -2.80 -18.99
C SER A 107 26.96 -2.68 -20.20
N PHE A 108 28.25 -2.47 -19.98
CA PHE A 108 29.27 -2.58 -21.02
C PHE A 108 29.58 -4.06 -21.31
N PRO A 109 29.80 -4.47 -22.58
CA PRO A 109 29.82 -3.65 -23.81
C PRO A 109 28.45 -3.47 -24.48
N SER A 110 27.42 -4.16 -23.98
CA SER A 110 26.08 -4.21 -24.59
C SER A 110 25.41 -2.84 -24.74
N ASN A 111 25.70 -1.87 -23.88
CA ASN A 111 25.17 -0.52 -23.94
C ASN A 111 25.56 0.26 -25.21
N ILE A 112 26.70 -0.06 -25.84
CA ILE A 112 27.13 0.54 -27.10
C ILE A 112 26.22 0.06 -28.23
N LEU A 113 26.03 -1.26 -28.33
CA LEU A 113 25.09 -1.84 -29.28
C LEU A 113 23.66 -1.38 -28.99
N ALA A 114 23.27 -1.28 -27.72
CA ALA A 114 21.95 -0.81 -27.32
C ALA A 114 21.68 0.60 -27.88
N ARG A 115 22.63 1.53 -27.74
CA ARG A 115 22.53 2.88 -28.29
C ARG A 115 22.47 2.90 -29.81
N SER A 116 23.34 2.12 -30.47
CA SER A 116 23.41 2.07 -31.95
C SER A 116 22.14 1.50 -32.59
N PHE A 117 21.48 0.54 -31.92
CA PHE A 117 20.25 -0.09 -32.40
C PHE A 117 18.97 0.49 -31.76
N GLY A 118 19.08 1.51 -30.91
CA GLY A 118 17.94 2.22 -30.31
C GLY A 118 17.21 1.49 -29.18
N PHE A 119 17.82 0.48 -28.56
CA PHE A 119 17.26 -0.18 -27.37
C PHE A 119 17.26 0.76 -26.17
N LYS A 120 16.09 0.96 -25.56
CA LYS A 120 15.87 1.84 -24.40
C LYS A 120 15.46 1.02 -23.19
N VAL A 121 15.62 1.57 -22.00
CA VAL A 121 15.15 0.96 -20.74
C VAL A 121 13.63 0.83 -20.77
N GLU A 122 13.14 -0.36 -20.41
CA GLU A 122 11.71 -0.66 -20.28
C GLU A 122 11.21 -0.41 -18.86
N GLN A 123 9.92 -0.09 -18.72
CA GLN A 123 9.29 0.15 -17.42
C GLN A 123 8.92 -1.17 -16.73
N PHE A 124 8.94 -1.18 -15.40
CA PHE A 124 8.46 -2.32 -14.61
C PHE A 124 6.93 -2.30 -14.49
N PHE A 125 6.34 -3.47 -14.27
CA PHE A 125 4.94 -3.65 -13.86
C PHE A 125 4.87 -3.63 -12.33
N GLU A 126 5.20 -2.49 -11.72
CA GLU A 126 5.13 -2.25 -10.27
C GLU A 126 4.71 -0.80 -10.01
N VAL A 127 4.01 -0.57 -8.89
CA VAL A 127 3.89 0.77 -8.31
C VAL A 127 5.19 0.98 -7.53
N GLU A 128 6.09 1.80 -8.06
CA GLU A 128 7.49 1.95 -7.61
C GLU A 128 7.66 2.34 -6.12
N GLU A 129 6.60 2.69 -5.40
CA GLU A 129 6.68 3.23 -4.03
C GLU A 129 7.19 2.19 -3.00
N THR A 130 6.62 0.99 -2.94
CA THR A 130 6.80 0.13 -1.75
C THR A 130 8.08 -0.71 -1.76
N LEU A 131 8.59 -1.06 -2.94
CA LEU A 131 9.77 -1.91 -3.08
C LEU A 131 11.07 -1.11 -3.21
N ARG A 132 11.00 0.16 -3.63
CA ARG A 132 12.16 1.05 -3.72
C ARG A 132 12.48 1.71 -2.38
N GLU A 133 11.48 1.99 -1.54
CA GLU A 133 11.68 2.58 -0.20
C GLU A 133 12.21 1.59 0.85
N ALA A 134 11.84 0.30 0.76
CA ALA A 134 12.21 -0.68 1.78
C ALA A 134 13.73 -0.97 1.84
N GLY A 135 14.48 -0.67 0.77
CA GLY A 135 15.89 -1.01 0.63
C GLY A 135 16.17 -2.52 0.76
N PRO A 136 17.37 -3.00 0.39
CA PRO A 136 17.78 -4.35 0.76
C PRO A 136 17.92 -4.43 2.29
N PRO A 137 17.43 -5.49 2.96
CA PRO A 137 17.63 -5.67 4.40
C PRO A 137 19.13 -5.74 4.70
N GLN A 138 19.60 -4.87 5.60
CA GLN A 138 21.02 -4.83 5.97
C GLN A 138 21.28 -5.81 7.11
N VAL A 139 22.20 -6.74 6.87
CA VAL A 139 22.66 -7.72 7.86
C VAL A 139 24.07 -7.31 8.29
N SER A 140 24.24 -6.98 9.56
CA SER A 140 25.54 -6.68 10.15
C SER A 140 25.96 -7.79 11.11
N PHE A 141 27.13 -8.37 10.85
CA PHE A 141 27.78 -9.34 11.74
C PHE A 141 28.83 -8.61 12.58
N ALA A 142 28.40 -7.93 13.65
CA ALA A 142 29.32 -7.44 14.66
C ALA A 142 29.64 -8.58 15.65
N PRO A 143 30.91 -8.74 16.11
CA PRO A 143 31.26 -9.73 17.11
C PRO A 143 30.59 -9.36 18.44
N GLY A 144 29.49 -10.05 18.77
CA GLY A 144 28.78 -9.93 20.04
C GLY A 144 27.26 -9.79 19.94
N SER A 145 26.67 -9.45 18.79
CA SER A 145 25.21 -9.41 18.60
C SER A 145 24.84 -9.30 17.11
N PRO A 146 24.31 -10.35 16.45
CA PRO A 146 23.76 -10.22 15.11
C PRO A 146 22.43 -9.44 15.18
N SER A 147 22.32 -8.35 14.43
CA SER A 147 21.08 -7.57 14.29
C SER A 147 20.61 -7.54 12.84
N VAL A 148 19.32 -7.80 12.62
CA VAL A 148 18.67 -7.65 11.32
C VAL A 148 17.77 -6.42 11.40
N SER A 149 18.07 -5.40 10.58
CA SER A 149 17.25 -4.19 10.48
C SER A 149 16.47 -4.21 9.19
N PHE A 150 15.14 -4.20 9.29
CA PHE A 150 14.26 -3.98 8.16
C PHE A 150 14.08 -2.47 7.99
N GLY A 151 14.46 -1.92 6.85
CA GLY A 151 14.34 -0.48 6.57
C GLY A 151 12.90 -0.02 6.78
N ALA A 152 12.67 0.87 7.73
CA ALA A 152 11.36 1.47 7.96
C ALA A 152 11.10 2.58 6.94
N PRO A 153 9.88 2.73 6.41
CA PRO A 153 9.54 3.86 5.56
C PRO A 153 9.52 5.14 6.41
N GLY A 154 10.35 6.11 6.04
CA GLY A 154 10.22 7.53 6.41
C GLY A 154 9.83 7.87 7.84
N GLY A 155 10.73 7.69 8.81
CA GLY A 155 10.65 8.30 10.14
C GLY A 155 11.80 9.27 10.33
N SER A 156 11.55 10.56 10.13
CA SER A 156 12.49 11.65 10.41
C SER A 156 13.10 11.48 11.81
N SER A 157 14.43 11.47 11.87
CA SER A 157 15.22 11.44 13.10
C SER A 157 15.01 12.75 13.86
N ALA A 158 13.94 12.84 14.63
CA ALA A 158 13.79 13.88 15.64
C ALA A 158 14.80 13.59 16.75
N SER A 159 15.91 14.33 16.74
CA SER A 159 16.87 14.35 17.85
C SER A 159 16.12 14.77 19.12
N PRO A 160 16.31 14.10 20.28
CA PRO A 160 15.79 14.61 21.53
C PRO A 160 16.48 15.95 21.87
N PRO A 161 15.76 16.96 22.40
CA PRO A 161 16.39 18.21 22.82
C PRO A 161 17.35 17.96 23.99
N PRO A 162 18.42 18.77 24.15
CA PRO A 162 19.31 18.65 25.30
C PRO A 162 18.55 18.98 26.59
N THR A 163 18.74 18.15 27.61
CA THR A 163 18.20 18.31 28.96
C THR A 163 18.81 19.56 29.62
N GLY A 164 18.21 20.72 29.38
CA GLY A 164 18.50 21.96 30.09
C GLY A 164 17.81 21.96 31.45
N GLY A 165 18.57 22.17 32.53
CA GLY A 165 18.07 22.21 33.91
C GLY A 165 16.98 23.26 34.11
N LEU A 166 16.01 22.92 34.98
CA LEU A 166 14.97 23.84 35.44
C LEU A 166 15.61 25.13 36.03
N PRO A 167 15.15 26.33 35.65
CA PRO A 167 15.47 27.54 36.40
C PRO A 167 14.79 27.52 37.78
N PRO A 168 15.38 28.16 38.81
CA PRO A 168 14.80 28.23 40.15
C PRO A 168 13.49 29.06 40.17
N PRO A 169 12.57 28.79 41.12
CA PRO A 169 11.30 29.50 41.21
C PRO A 169 11.48 30.97 41.64
N PRO A 170 10.56 31.87 41.22
CA PRO A 170 10.62 33.29 41.57
C PRO A 170 10.31 33.56 43.06
N PRO A 171 10.81 34.68 43.62
CA PRO A 171 10.55 35.05 45.01
C PRO A 171 9.08 35.45 45.25
N PRO A 172 8.58 35.31 46.49
CA PRO A 172 7.21 35.65 46.85
C PRO A 172 6.94 37.18 46.75
N PRO A 173 5.68 37.58 46.50
CA PRO A 173 5.31 38.99 46.37
C PRO A 173 5.43 39.75 47.71
N PRO A 174 5.72 41.07 47.68
CA PRO A 174 5.76 41.90 48.88
C PRO A 174 4.35 42.04 49.48
N GLY A 175 4.28 41.94 50.82
CA GLY A 175 3.05 41.87 51.60
C GLY A 175 2.12 43.07 51.46
N GLU A 176 0.82 42.77 51.56
CA GLU A 176 -0.27 43.74 51.71
C GLU A 176 0.01 44.72 52.87
N PRO A 177 -0.17 46.04 52.66
CA PRO A 177 -0.41 46.95 53.77
C PRO A 177 -1.87 46.82 54.26
N ALA A 178 -2.00 46.64 55.57
CA ALA A 178 -3.24 46.64 56.34
C ALA A 178 -4.09 47.92 56.15
N PRO A 179 -5.41 47.87 56.44
CA PRO A 179 -6.39 48.86 55.98
C PRO A 179 -6.37 50.16 56.81
N PRO A 180 -6.72 51.32 56.23
CA PRO A 180 -6.99 52.50 57.02
C PRO A 180 -8.38 52.42 57.69
N ALA A 181 -8.39 52.89 58.94
CA ALA A 181 -9.51 52.97 59.85
C ALA A 181 -10.72 53.73 59.27
N GLY A 182 -11.91 53.32 59.70
CA GLY A 182 -13.17 53.88 59.22
C GLY A 182 -13.44 55.32 59.68
N SER A 183 -14.49 55.88 59.09
CA SER A 183 -15.38 56.82 59.75
C SER A 183 -16.71 56.85 59.00
N ALA A 184 -17.78 56.52 59.73
CA ALA A 184 -19.16 56.92 59.41
C ALA A 184 -19.28 58.46 59.52
N PRO A 185 -20.37 59.12 59.08
CA PRO A 185 -21.75 58.84 59.51
C PRO A 185 -22.73 58.45 58.39
#